data_AF-A0AAD7A3L4-F1
#
_entry.id   AF-A0AAD7A3L4-F1
#
_cell.length_a   1.000
_cell.length_b   1.000
_cell.length_c   1.000
_cell.angle_alpha   90.00
_cell.angle_beta   90.00
_cell.angle_gamma   90.00
#
_symmetry.space_group_name_H-M   'P 1'
#
loop_
_entity.id
_entity.type
_entity.pdbx_description
1 polymer ?
#
loop_
_entity_poly.entity_id
_entity_poly.type
_entity_poly.pdbx_seq_one_letter_code
_entity_poly.pdbx_strand_id
1 'polypeptide(L)'
;MRKDDKAILRALEDHHIDSSKYGLGLTKFREIRESLGLFRTRKQEHSLDTIKPAMIRLRAQYPKAGARDMVGLLFHEEKMGVSRALVVKYFALYEPELVRERRKNRLRRKHFWAAGVNDIWAVDQHNKWKYKFGLALHSCTDPFVGVMHWMKIWWTNSNPRLILSYHLDRVEEIGGKQCSDPGTENYGLANGHTLLRHLHDPSLEGTLQHRWMVKKKNVMPEIGWSQLRHRFTPGFEDILDVGVNNGWYNPDILLEALVFRYVFIPWLQQELDAYHDRINNTAKRADRNKILPHGVPNDIYEHPSDYGVLDFKIKVRQNAIDTVRNLYAPKDHEVFQLVPPDFAAIVSQMYVEIGQPPVTRQSCWDIYLQLLNCFHTLDNIYNIPTDVDAKWGYALTLACDDYAKEIELLPNLRPLRNGDSVISPGGFCYMGGVNNGDGLDAQQCAHLDEMLNNNEPQIENDDDPQIFACFSDEEFTGPDEVDEW
;
A
#
# COMPACT_ATOMS: atom_id res chain seq x y z
N MET A 1 5.75 -15.18 34.10
CA MET A 1 4.74 -14.19 33.66
C MET A 1 4.72 -13.01 34.62
N ARG A 2 4.84 -11.76 34.14
CA ARG A 2 4.85 -10.56 34.99
C ARG A 2 3.42 -10.08 35.25
N LYS A 3 2.74 -10.67 36.24
CA LYS A 3 1.41 -10.24 36.72
C LYS A 3 1.56 -9.17 37.83
N ASP A 4 0.58 -8.29 37.98
CA ASP A 4 0.49 -7.42 39.15
C ASP A 4 0.01 -8.20 40.39
N ASP A 5 0.12 -7.61 41.58
CA ASP A 5 -0.20 -8.34 42.83
C ASP A 5 -1.67 -8.79 42.86
N LYS A 6 -2.58 -8.03 42.21
CA LYS A 6 -4.01 -8.38 42.16
C LYS A 6 -4.26 -9.57 41.25
N ALA A 7 -3.61 -9.60 40.09
CA ALA A 7 -3.73 -10.68 39.12
C ALA A 7 -3.01 -11.97 39.58
N ILE A 8 -1.94 -11.86 40.38
CA ILE A 8 -1.34 -13.02 41.05
C ILE A 8 -2.28 -13.54 42.12
N LEU A 9 -2.84 -12.64 42.95
CA LEU A 9 -3.76 -13.04 44.02
C LEU A 9 -4.99 -13.75 43.46
N ARG A 10 -5.65 -13.19 42.44
CA ARG A 10 -6.78 -13.85 41.76
C ARG A 10 -6.41 -15.23 41.24
N ALA A 11 -5.26 -15.36 40.58
CA ALA A 11 -4.82 -16.66 40.07
C ALA A 11 -4.53 -17.68 41.19
N LEU A 12 -4.12 -17.23 42.38
CA LEU A 12 -3.97 -18.10 43.55
C LEU A 12 -5.32 -18.50 44.12
N GLU A 13 -6.26 -17.55 44.23
CA GLU A 13 -7.64 -17.79 44.67
C GLU A 13 -8.40 -18.75 43.72
N ASP A 14 -8.22 -18.61 42.41
CA ASP A 14 -8.95 -19.39 41.40
C ASP A 14 -8.43 -20.83 41.24
N HIS A 15 -7.15 -21.07 41.54
CA HIS A 15 -6.49 -22.33 41.17
C HIS A 15 -5.78 -23.06 42.31
N HIS A 16 -5.46 -22.38 43.42
CA HIS A 16 -4.57 -22.91 44.44
C HIS A 16 -5.07 -22.74 45.87
N ILE A 17 -6.14 -21.96 46.09
CA ILE A 17 -6.74 -21.73 47.40
C ILE A 17 -8.20 -22.14 47.32
N ASP A 18 -8.63 -23.04 48.19
CA ASP A 18 -10.04 -23.34 48.38
C ASP A 18 -10.70 -22.14 49.10
N SER A 19 -11.29 -21.24 48.31
CA SER A 19 -11.92 -20.01 48.78
C SER A 19 -13.15 -20.25 49.68
N SER A 20 -13.64 -21.49 49.76
CA SER A 20 -14.71 -21.88 50.71
C SER A 20 -14.18 -22.09 52.13
N LYS A 21 -12.87 -22.37 52.27
CA LYS A 21 -12.21 -22.64 53.57
C LYS A 21 -11.22 -21.57 54.00
N TYR A 22 -10.55 -20.92 53.05
CA TYR A 22 -9.47 -19.97 53.34
C TYR A 22 -9.62 -18.69 52.53
N GLY A 23 -9.31 -17.54 53.13
CA GLY A 23 -9.27 -16.25 52.46
C GLY A 23 -7.86 -15.65 52.49
N LEU A 24 -7.41 -15.08 51.37
CA LEU A 24 -6.11 -14.39 51.30
C LEU A 24 -6.30 -12.94 50.84
N GLY A 25 -6.33 -12.00 51.78
CA GLY A 25 -6.41 -10.58 51.42
C GLY A 25 -5.13 -10.04 50.78
N LEU A 26 -5.26 -9.03 49.91
CA LEU A 26 -4.12 -8.38 49.21
C LEU A 26 -3.03 -7.88 50.15
N THR A 27 -3.39 -7.36 51.32
CA THR A 27 -2.43 -6.92 52.34
C THR A 27 -1.60 -8.09 52.87
N LYS A 28 -2.26 -9.19 53.23
CA LYS A 28 -1.59 -10.40 53.74
C LYS A 28 -0.75 -11.08 52.67
N PHE A 29 -1.24 -11.12 51.42
CA PHE A 29 -0.46 -11.58 50.27
C PHE A 29 0.82 -10.76 50.09
N ARG A 30 0.75 -9.43 50.23
CA ARG A 30 1.95 -8.57 50.17
C ARG A 30 2.93 -8.87 51.29
N GLU A 31 2.45 -9.04 52.53
CA GLU A 31 3.30 -9.43 53.67
C GLU A 31 4.00 -10.78 53.44
N ILE A 32 3.26 -11.80 52.99
CA ILE A 32 3.81 -13.14 52.70
C ILE A 32 4.83 -13.07 51.56
N ARG A 33 4.50 -12.33 50.49
CA ARG A 33 5.43 -12.14 49.38
C ARG A 33 6.74 -11.49 49.83
N GLU A 34 6.65 -10.53 50.74
CA GLU A 34 7.82 -9.85 51.31
C GLU A 34 8.61 -10.75 52.27
N SER A 35 7.94 -11.57 53.09
CA SER A 35 8.63 -12.53 53.97
C SER A 35 9.38 -13.61 53.18
N LEU A 36 8.91 -13.93 51.96
CA LEU A 36 9.59 -14.81 51.01
C LEU A 36 10.69 -14.12 50.19
N GLY A 37 10.99 -12.84 50.46
CA GLY A 37 12.02 -12.07 49.76
C GLY A 37 11.66 -11.66 48.32
N LEU A 38 10.41 -11.83 47.90
CA LEU A 38 9.95 -11.57 46.53
C LEU A 38 9.57 -10.10 46.35
N PHE A 39 10.48 -9.16 46.55
CA PHE A 39 10.20 -7.72 46.53
C PHE A 39 9.84 -7.18 45.13
N ARG A 40 8.97 -6.15 45.07
CA ARG A 40 8.69 -5.40 43.81
C ARG A 40 9.80 -4.37 43.57
N THR A 41 9.92 -3.92 42.32
CA THR A 41 10.86 -2.89 41.85
C THR A 41 11.04 -1.68 42.78
N ARG A 42 9.96 -1.16 43.38
CA ARG A 42 10.04 0.01 44.28
C ARG A 42 10.77 -0.25 45.60
N LYS A 43 10.77 -1.50 46.10
CA LYS A 43 11.46 -1.90 47.35
C LYS A 43 12.85 -2.49 47.13
N GLN A 44 13.24 -2.79 45.89
CA GLN A 44 14.59 -3.30 45.59
C GLN A 44 15.64 -2.18 45.47
N GLU A 45 15.21 -0.91 45.38
CA GLU A 45 16.06 0.30 45.39
C GLU A 45 17.31 0.26 44.48
N HIS A 46 17.21 -0.43 43.35
CA HIS A 46 18.32 -0.50 42.40
C HIS A 46 18.74 0.89 41.92
N SER A 47 20.05 1.15 41.93
CA SER A 47 20.69 2.35 41.41
C SER A 47 21.40 2.07 40.09
N LEU A 48 21.97 3.10 39.45
CA LEU A 48 22.76 2.89 38.24
C LEU A 48 23.97 1.98 38.48
N ASP A 49 24.57 2.06 39.67
CA ASP A 49 25.75 1.28 40.04
C ASP A 49 25.39 -0.17 40.35
N THR A 50 24.24 -0.41 40.99
CA THR A 50 23.83 -1.79 41.33
C THR A 50 23.43 -2.59 40.10
N ILE A 51 22.86 -1.95 39.07
CA ILE A 51 22.49 -2.65 37.83
C ILE A 51 23.65 -2.80 36.84
N LYS A 52 24.72 -2.00 36.97
CA LYS A 52 25.80 -1.91 35.98
C LYS A 52 26.46 -3.26 35.66
N PRO A 53 26.82 -4.13 36.63
CA PRO A 53 27.43 -5.42 36.32
C PRO A 53 26.51 -6.35 35.52
N ALA A 54 25.22 -6.38 35.89
CA ALA A 54 24.19 -7.16 35.18
C ALA A 54 23.95 -6.61 33.77
N MET A 55 23.90 -5.29 33.62
CA MET A 55 23.78 -4.62 32.32
C MET A 55 24.92 -4.98 31.37
N ILE A 56 26.17 -5.03 31.86
CA ILE A 56 27.34 -5.41 31.05
C ILE A 56 27.22 -6.85 30.55
N ARG A 57 26.86 -7.80 31.44
CA ARG A 57 26.68 -9.21 31.07
C ARG A 57 25.58 -9.40 30.04
N LEU A 58 24.40 -8.85 30.32
CA LEU A 58 23.26 -8.95 29.43
C LEU A 58 23.53 -8.25 28.09
N ARG A 59 24.31 -7.17 28.07
CA ARG A 59 24.67 -6.49 26.81
C ARG A 59 25.62 -7.30 25.95
N ALA A 60 26.52 -8.09 26.55
CA ALA A 60 27.40 -9.00 25.80
C ALA A 60 26.60 -10.07 25.05
N GLN A 61 25.52 -10.58 25.66
CA GLN A 61 24.66 -11.59 25.06
C GLN A 61 23.56 -10.99 24.15
N TYR A 62 23.05 -9.80 24.51
CA TYR A 62 21.95 -9.11 23.82
C TYR A 62 22.33 -7.68 23.44
N PRO A 63 23.25 -7.50 22.47
CA PRO A 63 23.83 -6.19 22.15
C PRO A 63 22.82 -5.14 21.70
N LYS A 64 21.66 -5.56 21.15
CA LYS A 64 20.62 -4.66 20.61
C LYS A 64 19.31 -4.62 21.41
N ALA A 65 19.21 -5.28 22.58
CA ALA A 65 17.99 -5.30 23.40
C ALA A 65 17.57 -3.89 23.85
N GLY A 66 16.30 -3.53 23.66
CA GLY A 66 15.76 -2.20 24.00
C GLY A 66 15.42 -2.04 25.47
N ALA A 67 15.01 -0.83 25.89
CA ALA A 67 14.74 -0.56 27.30
C ALA A 67 13.62 -1.45 27.89
N ARG A 68 12.65 -1.86 27.07
CA ARG A 68 11.60 -2.80 27.49
C ARG A 68 12.15 -4.21 27.64
N ASP A 69 12.94 -4.66 26.67
CA ASP A 69 13.53 -6.01 26.68
C ASP A 69 14.57 -6.15 27.79
N MET A 70 15.42 -5.15 27.99
CA MET A 70 16.40 -5.11 29.08
C MET A 70 15.75 -5.17 30.46
N VAL A 71 14.58 -4.54 30.65
CA VAL A 71 13.80 -4.70 31.89
C VAL A 71 13.31 -6.14 32.07
N GLY A 72 12.93 -6.81 30.98
CA GLY A 72 12.57 -8.23 31.00
C GLY A 72 13.76 -9.14 31.29
N LEU A 73 14.89 -8.92 30.63
CA LEU A 73 16.12 -9.68 30.78
C LEU A 73 16.69 -9.56 32.20
N LEU A 74 16.76 -8.33 32.74
CA LEU A 74 17.15 -8.09 34.14
C LEU A 74 16.24 -8.86 35.11
N PHE A 75 14.95 -8.97 34.82
CA PHE A 75 14.01 -9.69 35.66
C PHE A 75 14.14 -11.22 35.55
N HIS A 76 14.28 -11.75 34.33
CA HIS A 76 14.26 -13.18 34.07
C HIS A 76 15.60 -13.86 34.30
N GLU A 77 16.70 -13.21 33.92
CA GLU A 77 18.04 -13.81 33.93
C GLU A 77 18.85 -13.38 35.16
N GLU A 78 18.66 -12.14 35.62
CA GLU A 78 19.42 -11.57 36.73
C GLU A 78 18.58 -11.46 38.02
N LYS A 79 17.29 -11.83 37.98
CA LYS A 79 16.33 -11.73 39.10
C LYS A 79 16.18 -10.31 39.67
N MET A 80 16.48 -9.28 38.87
CA MET A 80 16.44 -7.87 39.23
C MET A 80 15.17 -7.20 38.70
N GLY A 81 14.31 -6.73 39.61
CA GLY A 81 13.13 -5.96 39.25
C GLY A 81 13.47 -4.50 39.02
N VAL A 82 13.88 -4.10 37.82
CA VAL A 82 14.33 -2.72 37.54
C VAL A 82 13.24 -1.88 36.84
N SER A 83 13.19 -0.58 37.13
CA SER A 83 12.27 0.35 36.48
C SER A 83 12.77 0.73 35.08
N ARG A 84 11.83 0.90 34.14
CA ARG A 84 12.18 1.37 32.78
C ARG A 84 12.90 2.72 32.81
N ALA A 85 12.53 3.61 33.72
CA ALA A 85 13.16 4.93 33.86
C ALA A 85 14.64 4.81 34.21
N LEU A 86 15.01 3.89 35.11
CA LEU A 86 16.41 3.67 35.49
C LEU A 86 17.23 3.09 34.34
N VAL A 87 16.68 2.11 33.60
CA VAL A 87 17.34 1.56 32.40
C VAL A 87 17.53 2.62 31.32
N VAL A 88 16.54 3.49 31.10
CA VAL A 88 16.67 4.61 30.16
C VAL A 88 17.74 5.60 30.61
N LYS A 89 17.82 5.89 31.92
CA LYS A 89 18.88 6.73 32.49
C LYS A 89 20.26 6.11 32.30
N TYR A 90 20.38 4.79 32.47
CA TYR A 90 21.61 4.04 32.21
C TYR A 90 22.03 4.15 30.74
N PHE A 91 21.11 3.94 29.79
CA PHE A 91 21.41 4.07 28.35
C PHE A 91 21.90 5.47 27.97
N ALA A 92 21.27 6.51 28.53
CA ALA A 92 21.67 7.88 28.25
C ALA A 92 23.09 8.21 28.75
N LEU A 93 23.51 7.60 29.86
CA LEU A 93 24.79 7.86 30.48
C LEU A 93 25.93 7.00 29.90
N TYR A 94 25.67 5.72 29.65
CA TYR A 94 26.71 4.73 29.32
C TYR A 94 26.63 4.19 27.89
N GLU A 95 25.49 4.31 27.21
CA GLU A 95 25.30 3.81 25.84
C GLU A 95 24.74 4.89 24.86
N PRO A 96 25.24 6.16 24.90
CA PRO A 96 24.64 7.26 24.14
C PRO A 96 24.75 7.09 22.62
N GLU A 97 25.75 6.36 22.12
CA GLU A 97 25.90 5.95 20.72
C GLU A 97 24.81 4.96 20.29
N LEU A 98 24.50 3.92 21.08
CA LEU A 98 23.42 2.97 20.76
C LEU A 98 22.04 3.66 20.77
N VAL A 99 21.83 4.62 21.67
CA VAL A 99 20.63 5.47 21.68
C VAL A 99 20.56 6.33 20.42
N ARG A 100 21.69 6.93 20.00
CA ARG A 100 21.77 7.72 18.76
C ARG A 100 21.55 6.86 17.51
N GLU A 101 22.10 5.66 17.44
CA GLU A 101 21.85 4.71 16.34
C GLU A 101 20.37 4.34 16.23
N ARG A 102 19.69 4.07 17.35
CA ARG A 102 18.24 3.81 17.33
C ARG A 102 17.42 5.04 16.95
N ARG A 103 17.86 6.25 17.33
CA ARG A 103 17.24 7.50 16.88
C ARG A 103 17.47 7.75 15.39
N LYS A 104 18.61 7.34 14.82
CA LYS A 104 18.86 7.36 13.37
C LYS A 104 17.93 6.40 12.61
N ASN A 105 17.55 5.28 13.23
CA ASN A 105 16.62 4.29 12.70
C ASN A 105 15.13 4.61 12.93
N ARG A 106 14.78 5.77 13.50
CA ARG A 106 13.42 6.29 13.33
C ARG A 106 13.25 6.72 11.88
N LEU A 107 12.14 6.33 11.26
CA LEU A 107 11.68 6.93 10.01
C LEU A 107 11.73 8.45 10.18
N ARG A 108 12.73 9.09 9.59
CA ARG A 108 12.71 10.55 9.43
C ARG A 108 11.54 10.81 8.49
N ARG A 109 10.54 11.56 8.96
CA ARG A 109 9.48 12.07 8.08
C ARG A 109 10.20 12.93 7.03
N LYS A 110 10.36 12.38 5.83
CA LYS A 110 10.77 13.14 4.66
C LYS A 110 9.50 13.71 4.06
N HIS A 111 9.51 14.99 3.74
CA HIS A 111 8.42 15.58 2.97
C HIS A 111 8.62 15.17 1.52
N PHE A 112 7.74 14.30 1.04
CA PHE A 112 7.67 13.93 -0.37
C PHE A 112 7.33 15.19 -1.17
N TRP A 113 8.13 15.50 -2.19
CA TRP A 113 7.90 16.66 -3.05
C TRP A 113 7.86 16.23 -4.52
N ALA A 114 6.76 16.58 -5.18
CA ALA A 114 6.57 16.56 -6.63
C ALA A 114 6.23 18.00 -7.06
N ALA A 115 6.60 18.36 -8.29
CA ALA A 115 6.51 19.73 -8.79
C ALA A 115 5.08 20.16 -9.12
N GLY A 116 4.18 19.20 -9.38
CA GLY A 116 2.79 19.44 -9.76
C GLY A 116 2.11 18.14 -10.19
N VAL A 117 0.93 18.27 -10.80
CA VAL A 117 0.18 17.14 -11.34
C VAL A 117 0.97 16.51 -12.50
N ASN A 118 0.94 15.19 -12.63
CA ASN A 118 1.61 14.43 -13.70
C ASN A 118 3.14 14.55 -13.74
N ASP A 119 3.79 15.08 -12.69
CA ASP A 119 5.25 15.06 -12.57
C ASP A 119 5.77 13.63 -12.37
N ILE A 120 5.05 12.85 -11.56
CA ILE A 120 5.36 11.46 -11.23
C ILE A 120 4.05 10.72 -11.01
N TRP A 121 3.89 9.56 -11.61
CA TRP A 121 2.95 8.56 -11.08
C TRP A 121 3.72 7.43 -10.43
N ALA A 122 3.29 7.06 -9.22
CA ALA A 122 3.88 6.00 -8.44
C ALA A 122 3.11 4.70 -8.69
N VAL A 123 3.79 3.70 -9.23
CA VAL A 123 3.24 2.38 -9.55
C VAL A 123 3.66 1.36 -8.48
N ASP A 124 2.73 0.49 -8.08
CA ASP A 124 2.98 -0.53 -7.05
C ASP A 124 2.08 -1.77 -7.21
N GLN A 125 2.55 -2.90 -6.67
CA GLN A 125 1.89 -4.20 -6.73
C GLN A 125 1.58 -4.77 -5.34
N HIS A 126 0.53 -5.60 -5.23
CA HIS A 126 0.13 -6.17 -3.94
C HIS A 126 -0.29 -7.64 -4.04
N ASN A 127 0.43 -8.51 -3.33
CA ASN A 127 0.36 -9.97 -3.48
C ASN A 127 -0.43 -10.71 -2.39
N LYS A 128 -1.11 -10.03 -1.45
CA LYS A 128 -1.81 -10.76 -0.36
C LYS A 128 -2.86 -11.75 -0.87
N TRP A 129 -3.56 -11.42 -1.95
CA TRP A 129 -4.58 -12.29 -2.54
C TRP A 129 -3.99 -13.31 -3.52
N LYS A 130 -2.71 -13.16 -3.93
CA LYS A 130 -2.07 -14.01 -4.94
C LYS A 130 -1.96 -15.44 -4.41
N TYR A 131 -1.41 -15.60 -3.22
CA TYR A 131 -1.14 -16.92 -2.64
C TYR A 131 -2.39 -17.65 -2.12
N LYS A 132 -3.45 -16.92 -1.79
CA LYS A 132 -4.68 -17.51 -1.23
C LYS A 132 -5.76 -17.74 -2.29
N PHE A 133 -5.90 -16.81 -3.23
CA PHE A 133 -7.01 -16.80 -4.18
C PHE A 133 -6.55 -16.77 -5.65
N GLY A 134 -5.24 -16.76 -5.94
CA GLY A 134 -4.74 -16.57 -7.29
C GLY A 134 -5.02 -15.19 -7.88
N LEU A 135 -5.24 -14.17 -7.03
CA LEU A 135 -5.58 -12.80 -7.46
C LEU A 135 -4.46 -11.82 -7.10
N ALA A 136 -3.96 -11.13 -8.11
CA ALA A 136 -2.90 -10.15 -8.00
C ALA A 136 -3.45 -8.74 -8.22
N LEU A 137 -3.10 -7.81 -7.33
CA LEU A 137 -3.52 -6.42 -7.42
C LEU A 137 -2.37 -5.53 -7.90
N HIS A 138 -2.71 -4.49 -8.65
CA HIS A 138 -1.76 -3.51 -9.16
C HIS A 138 -2.38 -2.11 -9.18
N SER A 139 -1.63 -1.10 -8.76
CA SER A 139 -2.14 0.26 -8.64
C SER A 139 -1.15 1.29 -9.20
N CYS A 140 -1.69 2.44 -9.59
CA CYS A 140 -0.89 3.62 -9.90
C CYS A 140 -1.57 4.85 -9.35
N THR A 141 -0.78 5.71 -8.70
CA THR A 141 -1.29 6.92 -8.04
C THR A 141 -0.38 8.10 -8.36
N ASP A 142 -0.97 9.24 -8.72
CA ASP A 142 -0.29 10.53 -8.69
C ASP A 142 -0.16 10.96 -7.21
N PRO A 143 1.05 11.02 -6.65
CA PRO A 143 1.27 11.33 -5.25
C PRO A 143 1.10 12.82 -4.91
N PHE A 144 1.05 13.72 -5.90
CA PHE A 144 0.85 15.16 -5.68
C PHE A 144 -0.61 15.44 -5.31
N VAL A 145 -1.56 15.00 -6.15
CA VAL A 145 -3.00 15.18 -5.90
C VAL A 145 -3.64 14.00 -5.16
N GLY A 146 -3.02 12.82 -5.21
CA GLY A 146 -3.59 11.58 -4.67
C GLY A 146 -4.65 10.96 -5.58
N VAL A 147 -4.62 11.26 -6.88
CA VAL A 147 -5.46 10.61 -7.89
C VAL A 147 -4.91 9.22 -8.15
N MET A 148 -5.78 8.22 -8.05
CA MET A 148 -5.48 6.88 -8.51
C MET A 148 -5.71 6.85 -10.02
N HIS A 149 -4.71 6.48 -10.81
CA HIS A 149 -4.88 6.32 -12.26
C HIS A 149 -5.54 4.99 -12.58
N TRP A 150 -5.15 3.92 -11.90
CA TRP A 150 -5.80 2.62 -12.00
C TRP A 150 -5.69 1.82 -10.70
N MET A 151 -6.65 0.91 -10.51
CA MET A 151 -6.60 -0.18 -9.56
C MET A 151 -7.06 -1.44 -10.30
N LYS A 152 -6.11 -2.31 -10.63
CA LYS A 152 -6.36 -3.50 -11.46
C LYS A 152 -6.21 -4.77 -10.65
N ILE A 153 -7.08 -5.73 -10.93
CA ILE A 153 -7.01 -7.10 -10.45
C ILE A 153 -6.82 -8.04 -11.62
N TRP A 154 -5.90 -8.99 -11.47
CA TRP A 154 -5.62 -9.98 -12.51
C TRP A 154 -5.12 -11.29 -11.89
N TRP A 155 -4.90 -12.32 -12.71
CA TRP A 155 -4.32 -13.58 -12.23
C TRP A 155 -2.79 -13.52 -12.06
N THR A 156 -2.12 -12.48 -12.56
CA THR A 156 -0.69 -12.19 -12.33
C THR A 156 -0.44 -10.69 -12.32
N ASN A 157 0.60 -10.25 -11.62
CA ASN A 157 1.16 -8.90 -11.68
C ASN A 157 2.67 -8.91 -11.91
N SER A 158 3.26 -10.07 -12.18
CA SER A 158 4.71 -10.23 -12.31
C SER A 158 5.19 -10.09 -13.77
N ASN A 159 4.25 -9.99 -14.72
CA ASN A 159 4.57 -9.89 -16.13
C ASN A 159 4.74 -8.42 -16.56
N PRO A 160 5.92 -8.03 -17.08
CA PRO A 160 6.18 -6.63 -17.43
C PRO A 160 5.35 -6.09 -18.60
N ARG A 161 4.81 -6.97 -19.44
CA ARG A 161 3.93 -6.60 -20.56
C ARG A 161 2.57 -6.12 -20.05
N LEU A 162 2.07 -6.78 -19.00
CA LEU A 162 0.81 -6.45 -18.35
C LEU A 162 0.89 -5.12 -17.61
N ILE A 163 1.95 -4.91 -16.83
CA ILE A 163 2.15 -3.63 -16.15
C ILE A 163 2.29 -2.49 -17.16
N LEU A 164 3.07 -2.71 -18.23
CA LEU A 164 3.21 -1.72 -19.29
C LEU A 164 1.88 -1.44 -19.99
N SER A 165 1.02 -2.43 -20.24
CA SER A 165 -0.26 -2.19 -20.92
C SER A 165 -1.15 -1.24 -20.12
N TYR A 166 -1.27 -1.43 -18.80
CA TYR A 166 -2.02 -0.50 -17.93
C TYR A 166 -1.53 0.93 -18.06
N HIS A 167 -0.21 1.12 -18.16
CA HIS A 167 0.38 2.43 -18.37
C HIS A 167 0.07 3.00 -19.76
N LEU A 168 0.22 2.19 -20.82
CA LEU A 168 -0.05 2.63 -22.20
C LEU A 168 -1.51 2.98 -22.41
N ASP A 169 -2.44 2.19 -21.86
CA ASP A 169 -3.88 2.47 -21.91
C ASP A 169 -4.16 3.83 -21.26
N ARG A 170 -3.55 4.10 -20.10
CA ARG A 170 -3.74 5.39 -19.43
C ARG A 170 -3.06 6.56 -20.16
N VAL A 171 -1.87 6.36 -20.74
CA VAL A 171 -1.19 7.40 -21.54
C VAL A 171 -1.97 7.73 -22.80
N GLU A 172 -2.60 6.73 -23.43
CA GLU A 172 -3.49 6.90 -24.58
C GLU A 172 -4.72 7.75 -24.23
N GLU A 173 -5.28 7.58 -23.03
CA GLU A 173 -6.41 8.39 -22.53
C GLU A 173 -6.03 9.83 -22.15
N ILE A 174 -4.94 10.02 -21.39
CA ILE A 174 -4.66 11.29 -20.71
C ILE A 174 -3.24 11.84 -20.85
N GLY A 175 -2.25 11.06 -21.29
CA GLY A 175 -0.81 11.42 -21.27
C GLY A 175 -0.19 11.46 -19.86
N GLY A 176 1.14 11.26 -19.69
CA GLY A 176 1.80 11.34 -18.36
C GLY A 176 3.26 10.86 -18.22
N LYS A 177 3.86 11.03 -17.02
CA LYS A 177 5.24 10.63 -16.61
C LYS A 177 5.27 9.67 -15.39
N GLN A 178 6.25 8.76 -15.28
CA GLN A 178 6.19 7.61 -14.34
C GLN A 178 7.42 7.37 -13.43
N CYS A 179 7.18 6.73 -12.28
CA CYS A 179 8.18 6.13 -11.38
C CYS A 179 7.63 4.83 -10.73
N SER A 180 8.48 3.82 -10.45
CA SER A 180 8.05 2.57 -9.78
C SER A 180 9.13 2.01 -8.86
N ASP A 181 8.78 0.99 -8.08
CA ASP A 181 9.75 0.23 -7.29
C ASP A 181 10.68 -0.62 -8.19
N PRO A 182 11.94 -0.87 -7.76
CA PRO A 182 12.88 -1.71 -8.49
C PRO A 182 12.42 -3.16 -8.47
N GLY A 183 11.92 -3.61 -9.61
CA GLY A 183 11.48 -4.97 -9.87
C GLY A 183 11.51 -5.27 -11.37
N THR A 184 11.76 -6.52 -11.74
CA THR A 184 11.88 -6.96 -13.15
C THR A 184 10.53 -6.87 -13.87
N GLU A 185 9.43 -6.99 -13.12
CA GLU A 185 8.07 -6.73 -13.58
C GLU A 185 7.87 -5.29 -14.09
N ASN A 186 8.68 -4.33 -13.63
CA ASN A 186 8.58 -2.94 -14.05
C ASN A 186 9.51 -2.60 -15.23
N TYR A 187 10.28 -3.56 -15.77
CA TYR A 187 11.23 -3.29 -16.87
C TYR A 187 10.52 -2.89 -18.16
N GLY A 188 9.35 -3.49 -18.44
CA GLY A 188 8.48 -3.06 -19.54
C GLY A 188 8.06 -1.59 -19.39
N LEU A 189 7.63 -1.21 -18.19
CA LEU A 189 7.28 0.17 -17.85
C LEU A 189 8.47 1.12 -18.05
N ALA A 190 9.64 0.76 -17.53
CA ALA A 190 10.85 1.57 -17.61
C ALA A 190 11.32 1.79 -19.06
N ASN A 191 11.39 0.72 -19.84
CA ASN A 191 11.79 0.74 -21.24
C ASN A 191 10.77 1.48 -22.10
N GLY A 192 9.48 1.12 -21.97
CA GLY A 192 8.41 1.71 -22.76
C GLY A 192 8.27 3.20 -22.50
N HIS A 193 8.30 3.63 -21.23
CA HIS A 193 8.25 5.05 -20.89
C HIS A 193 9.48 5.81 -21.42
N THR A 194 10.67 5.23 -21.31
CA THR A 194 11.89 5.85 -21.83
C THR A 194 11.85 6.01 -23.34
N LEU A 195 11.41 4.97 -24.07
CA LEU A 195 11.28 5.04 -25.52
C LEU A 195 10.24 6.08 -25.95
N LEU A 196 9.07 6.15 -25.28
CA LEU A 196 8.06 7.19 -25.56
C LEU A 196 8.65 8.60 -25.40
N ARG A 197 9.46 8.82 -24.36
CA ARG A 197 10.10 10.10 -24.08
C ARG A 197 11.19 10.44 -25.10
N HIS A 198 12.04 9.49 -25.48
CA HIS A 198 13.07 9.69 -26.51
C HIS A 198 12.47 9.96 -27.89
N LEU A 199 11.37 9.30 -28.25
CA LEU A 199 10.65 9.54 -29.50
C LEU A 199 10.03 10.93 -29.56
N HIS A 200 9.64 11.48 -28.41
CA HIS A 200 9.05 12.81 -28.31
C HIS A 200 10.11 13.92 -28.20
N ASP A 201 11.20 13.66 -27.49
CA ASP A 201 12.27 14.62 -27.22
C ASP A 201 13.65 13.94 -27.41
N PRO A 202 14.27 14.13 -28.59
CA PRO A 202 15.58 13.57 -28.91
C PRO A 202 16.70 14.03 -27.97
N SER A 203 16.54 15.15 -27.25
CA SER A 203 17.57 15.64 -26.31
C SER A 203 17.76 14.73 -25.10
N LEU A 204 16.80 13.83 -24.85
CA LEU A 204 16.82 12.87 -23.75
C LEU A 204 17.65 11.61 -24.05
N GLU A 205 18.24 11.51 -25.24
CA GLU A 205 19.05 10.37 -25.65
C GLU A 205 20.11 9.98 -24.60
N GLY A 206 20.23 8.68 -24.34
CA GLY A 206 21.18 8.15 -23.37
C GLY A 206 20.82 8.40 -21.90
N THR A 207 19.58 8.81 -21.61
CA THR A 207 19.04 8.92 -20.24
C THR A 207 17.86 7.98 -20.02
N LEU A 208 17.77 7.41 -18.82
CA LEU A 208 16.63 6.63 -18.37
C LEU A 208 15.56 7.60 -17.85
N GLN A 209 14.36 7.57 -18.42
CA GLN A 209 13.26 8.47 -18.03
C GLN A 209 12.34 7.85 -16.97
N HIS A 210 12.69 6.67 -16.49
CA HIS A 210 12.05 5.99 -15.38
C HIS A 210 12.86 6.18 -14.08
N ARG A 211 12.17 6.33 -12.95
CA ARG A 211 12.81 6.39 -11.64
C ARG A 211 12.48 5.16 -10.80
N TRP A 212 13.54 4.49 -10.39
CA TRP A 212 13.50 3.41 -9.42
C TRP A 212 13.41 3.96 -7.99
N MET A 213 12.39 3.56 -7.25
CA MET A 213 12.22 3.92 -5.85
C MET A 213 13.07 3.02 -4.94
N VAL A 214 14.29 3.45 -4.62
CA VAL A 214 15.20 2.65 -3.77
C VAL A 214 14.91 2.90 -2.27
N LYS A 215 14.61 1.82 -1.54
CA LYS A 215 14.43 1.72 -0.06
C LYS A 215 13.17 2.41 0.52
N LYS A 216 12.05 1.67 0.67
CA LYS A 216 10.87 2.01 1.51
C LYS A 216 10.39 3.47 1.37
N LYS A 217 10.23 3.93 0.14
CA LYS A 217 9.83 5.32 -0.18
C LYS A 217 8.56 5.41 -1.02
N ASN A 218 7.94 4.29 -1.36
CA ASN A 218 6.68 4.25 -2.09
C ASN A 218 5.47 4.54 -1.16
N VAL A 219 5.58 5.61 -0.38
CA VAL A 219 4.69 5.91 0.75
C VAL A 219 3.24 6.10 0.28
N MET A 220 3.03 6.66 -0.91
CA MET A 220 1.68 6.99 -1.40
C MET A 220 0.92 5.73 -1.86
N PRO A 221 1.47 4.85 -2.71
CA PRO A 221 0.88 3.54 -2.95
C PRO A 221 0.73 2.69 -1.68
N GLU A 222 1.72 2.67 -0.77
CA GLU A 222 1.60 1.99 0.53
C GLU A 222 0.40 2.50 1.36
N ILE A 223 0.17 3.82 1.38
CA ILE A 223 -1.02 4.43 2.00
C ILE A 223 -2.28 3.99 1.26
N GLY A 224 -2.26 3.99 -0.07
CA GLY A 224 -3.36 3.50 -0.92
C GLY A 224 -3.77 2.07 -0.56
N TRP A 225 -2.79 1.16 -0.46
CA TRP A 225 -3.01 -0.22 -0.04
C TRP A 225 -3.54 -0.33 1.39
N SER A 226 -3.05 0.50 2.31
CA SER A 226 -3.60 0.55 3.67
C SER A 226 -5.06 0.96 3.66
N GLN A 227 -5.45 1.99 2.90
CA GLN A 227 -6.85 2.41 2.78
C GLN A 227 -7.73 1.34 2.13
N LEU A 228 -7.25 0.68 1.07
CA LEU A 228 -7.94 -0.44 0.44
C LEU A 228 -8.15 -1.57 1.46
N ARG A 229 -7.11 -1.91 2.23
CA ARG A 229 -7.16 -2.95 3.27
C ARG A 229 -8.18 -2.67 4.36
N HIS A 230 -8.39 -1.40 4.72
CA HIS A 230 -9.33 -1.03 5.77
C HIS A 230 -10.77 -0.92 5.28
N ARG A 231 -10.98 -0.48 4.03
CA ARG A 231 -12.31 -0.07 3.55
C ARG A 231 -12.95 -1.01 2.53
N PHE A 232 -12.14 -1.75 1.78
CA PHE A 232 -12.59 -2.59 0.68
C PHE A 232 -12.34 -4.07 1.02
N THR A 233 -11.07 -4.41 1.26
CA THR A 233 -10.59 -5.78 1.34
C THR A 233 -11.37 -6.71 2.29
N PRO A 234 -11.77 -6.34 3.53
CA PRO A 234 -12.36 -7.30 4.46
C PRO A 234 -13.65 -7.94 3.94
N GLY A 235 -14.58 -7.13 3.41
CA GLY A 235 -15.87 -7.66 2.93
C GLY A 235 -15.75 -8.58 1.71
N PHE A 236 -14.74 -8.38 0.86
CA PHE A 236 -14.46 -9.27 -0.27
C PHE A 236 -13.65 -10.50 0.16
N GLU A 237 -12.72 -10.36 1.11
CA GLU A 237 -12.02 -11.52 1.69
C GLU A 237 -13.02 -12.47 2.35
N ASP A 238 -14.01 -11.96 3.08
CA ASP A 238 -15.05 -12.78 3.71
C ASP A 238 -15.82 -13.59 2.65
N ILE A 239 -16.19 -12.97 1.52
CA ILE A 239 -16.86 -13.66 0.40
C ILE A 239 -15.95 -14.72 -0.21
N LEU A 240 -14.69 -14.38 -0.52
CA LEU A 240 -13.73 -15.30 -1.14
C LEU A 240 -13.41 -16.48 -0.21
N ASP A 241 -13.35 -16.24 1.10
CA ASP A 241 -13.09 -17.24 2.11
C ASP A 241 -14.19 -18.28 2.23
N VAL A 242 -15.44 -17.95 1.90
CA VAL A 242 -16.53 -18.94 1.85
C VAL A 242 -16.19 -20.07 0.89
N GLY A 243 -15.76 -19.79 -0.35
CA GLY A 243 -15.46 -20.84 -1.31
C GLY A 243 -14.24 -21.69 -0.95
N VAL A 244 -13.18 -21.06 -0.42
CA VAL A 244 -11.99 -21.78 0.05
C VAL A 244 -12.31 -22.66 1.27
N ASN A 245 -13.01 -22.11 2.27
CA ASN A 245 -13.30 -22.83 3.52
C ASN A 245 -14.29 -23.98 3.34
N ASN A 246 -15.22 -23.88 2.37
CA ASN A 246 -16.13 -24.96 2.04
C ASN A 246 -15.54 -25.98 1.03
N GLY A 247 -14.29 -25.78 0.57
CA GLY A 247 -13.62 -26.67 -0.36
C GLY A 247 -14.19 -26.63 -1.78
N TRP A 248 -14.84 -25.53 -2.18
CA TRP A 248 -15.37 -25.33 -3.54
C TRP A 248 -14.31 -24.84 -4.51
N TYR A 249 -13.24 -24.26 -3.98
CA TYR A 249 -12.21 -23.60 -4.75
C TYR A 249 -10.82 -23.83 -4.16
N ASN A 250 -9.93 -24.29 -5.02
CA ASN A 250 -8.51 -24.40 -4.81
C ASN A 250 -7.76 -23.77 -6.01
N PRO A 251 -6.95 -22.71 -5.80
CA PRO A 251 -6.20 -22.06 -6.86
C PRO A 251 -5.19 -22.98 -7.58
N ASP A 252 -4.79 -24.09 -6.95
CA ASP A 252 -3.86 -25.06 -7.54
C ASP A 252 -4.56 -26.08 -8.46
N ILE A 253 -5.89 -26.15 -8.45
CA ILE A 253 -6.68 -27.01 -9.33
C ILE A 253 -7.03 -26.23 -10.59
N LEU A 254 -6.56 -26.72 -11.74
CA LEU A 254 -6.66 -26.02 -13.02
C LEU A 254 -8.08 -25.58 -13.39
N LEU A 255 -9.03 -26.52 -13.37
CA LEU A 255 -10.40 -26.24 -13.78
C LEU A 255 -11.06 -25.20 -12.84
N GLU A 256 -10.90 -25.40 -11.53
CA GLU A 256 -11.41 -24.49 -10.51
C GLU A 256 -10.81 -23.09 -10.66
N ALA A 257 -9.49 -22.99 -10.87
CA ALA A 257 -8.80 -21.73 -11.13
C ALA A 257 -9.30 -21.01 -12.38
N LEU A 258 -9.53 -21.72 -13.49
CA LEU A 258 -10.00 -21.10 -14.73
C LEU A 258 -11.45 -20.64 -14.64
N VAL A 259 -12.35 -21.44 -14.07
CA VAL A 259 -13.75 -21.01 -13.83
C VAL A 259 -13.78 -19.82 -12.85
N PHE A 260 -12.95 -19.87 -11.80
CA PHE A 260 -12.85 -18.78 -10.83
C PHE A 260 -12.37 -17.48 -11.49
N ARG A 261 -11.31 -17.53 -12.31
CA ARG A 261 -10.84 -16.36 -13.08
C ARG A 261 -11.93 -15.77 -13.94
N TYR A 262 -12.66 -16.61 -14.68
CA TYR A 262 -13.73 -16.17 -15.57
C TYR A 262 -14.85 -15.42 -14.85
N VAL A 263 -15.25 -15.90 -13.66
CA VAL A 263 -16.36 -15.31 -12.88
C VAL A 263 -15.90 -14.14 -12.01
N PHE A 264 -14.84 -14.32 -11.22
CA PHE A 264 -14.50 -13.40 -10.14
C PHE A 264 -13.66 -12.20 -10.60
N ILE A 265 -12.75 -12.35 -11.56
CA ILE A 265 -11.88 -11.22 -11.96
C ILE A 265 -12.70 -10.07 -12.57
N PRO A 266 -13.62 -10.30 -13.54
CA PRO A 266 -14.42 -9.21 -14.10
C PRO A 266 -15.30 -8.52 -13.06
N TRP A 267 -15.93 -9.30 -12.17
CA TRP A 267 -16.78 -8.77 -11.10
C TRP A 267 -15.98 -7.96 -10.07
N LEU A 268 -14.85 -8.49 -9.59
CA LEU A 268 -13.99 -7.77 -8.64
C LEU A 268 -13.36 -6.53 -9.28
N GLN A 269 -13.03 -6.58 -10.58
CA GLN A 269 -12.55 -5.40 -11.30
C GLN A 269 -13.63 -4.30 -11.31
N GLN A 270 -14.88 -4.64 -11.58
CA GLN A 270 -15.99 -3.68 -11.53
C GLN A 270 -16.14 -3.02 -10.15
N GLU A 271 -16.01 -3.81 -9.07
CA GLU A 271 -16.08 -3.28 -7.69
C GLU A 271 -14.87 -2.39 -7.36
N LEU A 272 -13.68 -2.72 -7.89
CA LEU A 272 -12.47 -1.90 -7.75
C LEU A 272 -12.56 -0.60 -8.56
N ASP A 273 -13.15 -0.63 -9.75
CA ASP A 273 -13.41 0.56 -10.57
C ASP A 273 -14.37 1.51 -9.83
N ALA A 274 -15.46 0.99 -9.24
CA ALA A 274 -16.36 1.77 -8.40
C ALA A 274 -15.67 2.33 -7.12
N TYR A 275 -14.75 1.57 -6.52
CA TYR A 275 -13.92 2.06 -5.42
C TYR A 275 -13.01 3.20 -5.87
N HIS A 276 -12.34 3.04 -7.01
CA HIS A 276 -11.44 4.01 -7.62
C HIS A 276 -12.17 5.34 -7.91
N ASP A 277 -13.33 5.27 -8.58
CA ASP A 277 -14.15 6.44 -8.89
C ASP A 277 -14.55 7.21 -7.64
N ARG A 278 -15.03 6.49 -6.61
CA ARG A 278 -15.41 7.12 -5.35
C ARG A 278 -14.23 7.81 -4.68
N ILE A 279 -13.06 7.16 -4.64
CA ILE A 279 -11.88 7.70 -3.96
C ILE A 279 -11.33 8.94 -4.69
N ASN A 280 -11.39 8.98 -6.01
CA ASN A 280 -10.93 10.11 -6.82
C ASN A 280 -11.90 11.29 -6.80
N ASN A 281 -13.20 11.05 -6.59
CA ASN A 281 -14.23 12.08 -6.51
C ASN A 281 -14.62 12.48 -5.06
N THR A 282 -13.91 11.95 -4.05
CA THR A 282 -14.14 12.33 -2.64
C THR A 282 -13.01 13.21 -2.12
N ALA A 283 -13.35 14.37 -1.58
CA ALA A 283 -12.40 15.27 -0.94
C ALA A 283 -11.60 14.57 0.16
N LYS A 284 -10.27 14.70 0.10
CA LYS A 284 -9.41 14.15 1.16
C LYS A 284 -9.52 15.02 2.40
N ARG A 285 -9.47 14.40 3.59
CA ARG A 285 -9.42 15.14 4.86
C ARG A 285 -8.25 16.13 4.83
N ALA A 286 -8.53 17.40 5.12
CA ALA A 286 -7.50 18.41 5.24
C ALA A 286 -6.52 18.06 6.37
N ASP A 287 -5.23 18.15 6.08
CA ASP A 287 -4.14 18.00 7.04
C ASP A 287 -3.27 19.25 6.97
N ARG A 288 -3.22 20.00 8.08
CA ARG A 288 -2.47 21.27 8.17
C ARG A 288 -0.96 21.10 7.99
N ASN A 289 -0.44 19.86 8.03
CA ASN A 289 0.97 19.56 7.80
C ASN A 289 1.25 19.14 6.34
N LYS A 290 0.23 19.05 5.49
CA LYS A 290 0.37 18.70 4.07
C LYS A 290 0.56 19.99 3.27
N ILE A 291 1.64 20.05 2.49
CA ILE A 291 1.95 21.19 1.60
C ILE A 291 1.21 21.07 0.25
N LEU A 292 0.66 19.89 -0.04
CA LEU A 292 -0.06 19.57 -1.27
C LEU A 292 -1.49 20.11 -1.24
N PRO A 293 -2.10 20.41 -2.40
CA PRO A 293 -3.43 20.97 -2.49
C PRO A 293 -4.49 20.14 -1.75
N HIS A 294 -5.47 20.85 -1.19
CA HIS A 294 -6.62 20.28 -0.50
C HIS A 294 -7.85 20.36 -1.40
N GLY A 295 -8.58 19.25 -1.52
CA GLY A 295 -9.77 19.20 -2.37
C GLY A 295 -10.09 17.78 -2.82
N VAL A 296 -11.01 17.70 -3.77
CA VAL A 296 -11.31 16.47 -4.52
C VAL A 296 -10.14 16.21 -5.49
N PRO A 297 -9.54 15.01 -5.49
CA PRO A 297 -8.42 14.70 -6.36
C PRO A 297 -8.67 14.98 -7.84
N ASN A 298 -9.82 14.59 -8.39
CA ASN A 298 -10.16 14.84 -9.80
C ASN A 298 -10.30 16.33 -10.11
N ASP A 299 -10.96 17.12 -9.26
CA ASP A 299 -11.11 18.56 -9.48
C ASP A 299 -9.74 19.25 -9.62
N ILE A 300 -8.79 18.92 -8.73
CA ILE A 300 -7.42 19.46 -8.78
C ILE A 300 -6.66 18.94 -10.01
N TYR A 301 -6.88 17.68 -10.38
CA TYR A 301 -6.22 17.05 -11.52
C TYR A 301 -6.68 17.63 -12.87
N GLU A 302 -7.97 17.95 -12.99
CA GLU A 302 -8.59 18.48 -14.20
C GLU A 302 -8.42 19.99 -14.33
N HIS A 303 -8.44 20.71 -13.21
CA HIS A 303 -8.33 22.18 -13.16
C HIS A 303 -7.17 22.64 -12.27
N PRO A 304 -5.92 22.21 -12.54
CA PRO A 304 -4.79 22.49 -11.65
C PRO A 304 -4.51 24.00 -11.49
N SER A 305 -4.87 24.81 -12.49
CA SER A 305 -4.75 26.27 -12.44
C SER A 305 -5.49 26.90 -11.27
N ASP A 306 -6.68 26.39 -10.97
CA ASP A 306 -7.59 26.94 -9.96
C ASP A 306 -7.04 26.72 -8.53
N TYR A 307 -6.08 25.80 -8.41
CA TYR A 307 -5.40 25.46 -7.16
C TYR A 307 -3.96 25.98 -7.11
N GLY A 308 -3.52 26.79 -8.08
CA GLY A 308 -2.14 27.29 -8.15
C GLY A 308 -1.12 26.17 -8.41
N VAL A 309 -1.50 25.17 -9.22
CA VAL A 309 -0.69 23.97 -9.50
C VAL A 309 -0.34 23.90 -10.98
N LEU A 310 0.89 23.45 -11.30
CA LEU A 310 1.31 23.15 -12.67
C LEU A 310 0.90 21.74 -13.11
N ASP A 311 0.54 21.59 -14.39
CA ASP A 311 0.36 20.28 -15.05
C ASP A 311 1.57 19.92 -15.91
N PHE A 312 2.22 18.79 -15.60
CA PHE A 312 3.38 18.26 -16.33
C PHE A 312 3.02 17.15 -17.33
N LYS A 313 1.74 17.02 -17.67
CA LYS A 313 1.22 16.09 -18.67
C LYS A 313 1.93 16.26 -20.01
N ILE A 314 2.34 15.14 -20.61
CA ILE A 314 2.90 15.09 -21.95
C ILE A 314 1.94 14.35 -22.85
N LYS A 315 1.44 15.04 -23.88
CA LYS A 315 0.64 14.42 -24.92
C LYS A 315 1.56 13.68 -25.88
N VAL A 316 1.43 12.35 -25.93
CA VAL A 316 2.23 11.50 -26.81
C VAL A 316 1.43 11.18 -28.07
N ARG A 317 2.09 11.12 -29.23
CA ARG A 317 1.44 10.78 -30.51
C ARG A 317 1.05 9.30 -30.51
N GLN A 318 -0.13 8.99 -31.05
CA GLN A 318 -0.64 7.61 -31.14
C GLN A 318 0.36 6.63 -31.77
N ASN A 319 0.99 7.02 -32.88
CA ASN A 319 2.00 6.17 -33.55
C ASN A 319 3.16 5.77 -32.61
N ALA A 320 3.60 6.67 -31.72
CA ALA A 320 4.64 6.33 -30.76
C ALA A 320 4.13 5.34 -29.71
N ILE A 321 2.88 5.49 -29.25
CA ILE A 321 2.22 4.53 -28.35
C ILE A 321 2.12 3.16 -29.02
N ASP A 322 1.65 3.10 -30.28
CA ASP A 322 1.54 1.86 -31.05
C ASP A 322 2.90 1.19 -31.25
N THR A 323 3.95 1.98 -31.53
CA THR A 323 5.32 1.48 -31.66
C THR A 323 5.80 0.81 -30.38
N VAL A 324 5.61 1.48 -29.23
CA VAL A 324 5.99 0.93 -27.92
C VAL A 324 5.15 -0.28 -27.53
N ARG A 325 3.84 -0.24 -27.81
CA ARG A 325 2.91 -1.34 -27.56
C ARG A 325 3.31 -2.58 -28.37
N ASN A 326 3.57 -2.43 -29.67
CA ASN A 326 3.99 -3.54 -30.52
C ASN A 326 5.35 -4.13 -30.11
N LEU A 327 6.27 -3.31 -29.60
CA LEU A 327 7.61 -3.77 -29.20
C LEU A 327 7.61 -4.50 -27.85
N TYR A 328 6.88 -3.98 -26.85
CA TYR A 328 7.00 -4.44 -25.47
C TYR A 328 5.73 -5.06 -24.88
N ALA A 329 4.54 -4.77 -25.41
CA ALA A 329 3.26 -5.26 -24.90
C ALA A 329 2.27 -5.60 -26.04
N PRO A 330 2.62 -6.56 -26.92
CA PRO A 330 1.80 -6.87 -28.09
C PRO A 330 0.47 -7.50 -27.65
N LYS A 331 -0.65 -7.02 -28.20
CA LYS A 331 -2.03 -7.30 -27.71
C LYS A 331 -2.43 -8.77 -27.75
N ASP A 332 -1.75 -9.58 -28.56
CA ASP A 332 -1.96 -11.02 -28.72
C ASP A 332 -1.23 -11.88 -27.67
N HIS A 333 -0.41 -11.26 -26.80
CA HIS A 333 0.31 -11.99 -25.77
C HIS A 333 -0.63 -12.66 -24.76
N GLU A 334 -0.32 -13.92 -24.40
CA GLU A 334 -1.14 -14.79 -23.56
C GLU A 334 -1.50 -14.18 -22.19
N VAL A 335 -0.66 -13.30 -21.65
CA VAL A 335 -0.90 -12.61 -20.37
C VAL A 335 -2.19 -11.78 -20.35
N PHE A 336 -2.64 -11.31 -21.53
CA PHE A 336 -3.86 -10.51 -21.67
C PHE A 336 -5.12 -11.36 -21.75
N GLN A 337 -4.98 -12.68 -21.84
CA GLN A 337 -6.10 -13.61 -21.86
C GLN A 337 -6.53 -13.90 -20.42
N LEU A 338 -7.81 -13.64 -20.12
CA LEU A 338 -8.37 -13.93 -18.80
C LEU A 338 -8.28 -15.43 -18.46
N VAL A 339 -8.61 -16.23 -19.47
CA VAL A 339 -8.52 -17.69 -19.53
C VAL A 339 -8.14 -18.08 -20.97
N PRO A 340 -7.62 -19.30 -21.22
CA PRO A 340 -7.30 -19.75 -22.58
C PRO A 340 -8.48 -19.57 -23.55
N PRO A 341 -8.26 -19.16 -24.81
CA PRO A 341 -9.36 -18.85 -25.75
C PRO A 341 -10.33 -20.01 -25.98
N ASP A 342 -9.81 -21.24 -26.07
CA ASP A 342 -10.65 -22.43 -26.23
C ASP A 342 -11.52 -22.68 -24.99
N PHE A 343 -10.95 -22.46 -23.80
CA PHE A 343 -11.69 -22.53 -22.54
C PHE A 343 -12.76 -21.42 -22.47
N ALA A 344 -12.39 -20.19 -22.85
CA ALA A 344 -13.28 -19.04 -22.90
C ALA A 344 -14.52 -19.33 -23.76
N ALA A 345 -14.34 -19.91 -24.95
CA ALA A 345 -15.44 -20.27 -25.83
C ALA A 345 -16.43 -21.25 -25.17
N ILE A 346 -15.90 -22.28 -24.48
CA ILE A 346 -16.72 -23.29 -23.80
C ILE A 346 -17.47 -22.68 -22.60
N VAL A 347 -16.76 -21.99 -21.70
CA VAL A 347 -17.38 -21.41 -20.50
C VAL A 347 -18.39 -20.32 -20.87
N SER A 348 -18.15 -19.54 -21.93
CA SER A 348 -19.11 -18.55 -22.42
C SER A 348 -20.38 -19.22 -22.94
N GLN A 349 -20.29 -20.35 -23.64
CA GLN A 349 -21.47 -21.12 -24.05
C GLN A 349 -22.24 -21.65 -22.83
N MET A 350 -21.56 -22.25 -21.85
CA MET A 350 -22.21 -22.71 -20.61
C MET A 350 -22.88 -21.57 -19.86
N TYR A 351 -22.23 -20.39 -19.83
CA TYR A 351 -22.78 -19.21 -19.18
C TYR A 351 -24.05 -18.72 -19.87
N VAL A 352 -24.14 -18.83 -21.20
CA VAL A 352 -25.39 -18.61 -21.96
C VAL A 352 -26.47 -19.61 -21.55
N GLU A 353 -26.12 -20.90 -21.45
CA GLU A 353 -27.07 -21.98 -21.15
C GLU A 353 -27.69 -21.86 -19.74
N ILE A 354 -26.93 -21.35 -18.75
CA ILE A 354 -27.47 -21.06 -17.41
C ILE A 354 -28.20 -19.70 -17.33
N GLY A 355 -28.40 -19.02 -18.46
CA GLY A 355 -29.18 -17.79 -18.56
C GLY A 355 -28.43 -16.49 -18.28
N GLN A 356 -27.09 -16.52 -18.28
CA GLN A 356 -26.21 -15.35 -18.03
C GLN A 356 -26.60 -14.51 -16.81
N PRO A 357 -26.81 -15.13 -15.63
CA PRO A 357 -27.21 -14.39 -14.44
C PRO A 357 -26.12 -13.37 -14.05
N PRO A 358 -26.48 -12.16 -13.59
CA PRO A 358 -25.51 -11.16 -13.19
C PRO A 358 -24.65 -11.67 -12.02
N VAL A 359 -23.33 -11.49 -12.13
CA VAL A 359 -22.38 -11.83 -11.07
C VAL A 359 -22.39 -10.71 -10.03
N THR A 360 -22.80 -11.06 -8.80
CA THR A 360 -22.92 -10.15 -7.66
C THR A 360 -22.30 -10.79 -6.42
N ARG A 361 -22.22 -10.02 -5.32
CA ARG A 361 -21.78 -10.53 -4.01
C ARG A 361 -22.55 -11.78 -3.57
N GLN A 362 -23.85 -11.85 -3.87
CA GLN A 362 -24.71 -12.95 -3.47
C GLN A 362 -24.70 -14.12 -4.45
N SER A 363 -24.50 -13.86 -5.74
CA SER A 363 -24.61 -14.88 -6.80
C SER A 363 -23.27 -15.44 -7.29
N CYS A 364 -22.13 -14.81 -6.96
CA CYS A 364 -20.83 -15.17 -7.54
C CYS A 364 -20.46 -16.66 -7.34
N TRP A 365 -20.63 -17.20 -6.13
CA TRP A 365 -20.34 -18.62 -5.86
C TRP A 365 -21.35 -19.56 -6.50
N ASP A 366 -22.64 -19.22 -6.51
CA ASP A 366 -23.67 -20.06 -7.14
C ASP A 366 -23.43 -20.19 -8.65
N ILE A 367 -23.05 -19.09 -9.30
CA ILE A 367 -22.70 -19.07 -10.73
C ILE A 367 -21.42 -19.88 -10.97
N TYR A 368 -20.40 -19.67 -10.15
CA TYR A 368 -19.15 -20.44 -10.22
C TYR A 368 -19.40 -21.95 -10.10
N LEU A 369 -20.19 -22.38 -9.10
CA LEU A 369 -20.50 -23.79 -8.88
C LEU A 369 -21.32 -24.40 -10.02
N GLN A 370 -22.28 -23.66 -10.58
CA GLN A 370 -23.05 -24.10 -11.74
C GLN A 370 -22.16 -24.34 -12.95
N LEU A 371 -21.29 -23.37 -13.27
CA LEU A 371 -20.34 -23.49 -14.38
C LEU A 371 -19.35 -24.64 -14.16
N LEU A 372 -18.82 -24.78 -12.95
CA LEU A 372 -17.91 -25.87 -12.60
C LEU A 372 -18.58 -27.24 -12.77
N ASN A 373 -19.84 -27.38 -12.35
CA ASN A 373 -20.62 -28.60 -12.53
C ASN A 373 -20.90 -28.92 -14.01
N CYS A 374 -21.13 -27.90 -14.86
CA CYS A 374 -21.24 -28.08 -16.30
C CYS A 374 -19.95 -28.68 -16.89
N PHE A 375 -18.77 -28.20 -16.47
CA PHE A 375 -17.50 -28.77 -16.89
C PHE A 375 -17.30 -30.21 -16.42
N HIS A 376 -17.59 -30.51 -15.15
CA HIS A 376 -17.52 -31.89 -14.65
C HIS A 376 -18.46 -32.82 -15.42
N THR A 377 -19.64 -32.34 -15.81
CA THR A 377 -20.57 -33.12 -16.62
C THR A 377 -20.01 -33.37 -18.03
N LEU A 378 -19.42 -32.35 -18.67
CA LEU A 378 -18.80 -32.52 -19.98
C LEU A 378 -17.61 -33.50 -19.93
N ASP A 379 -16.76 -33.40 -18.91
CA ASP A 379 -15.59 -34.28 -18.79
C ASP A 379 -16.00 -35.75 -18.63
N ASN A 380 -17.03 -36.00 -17.82
CA ASN A 380 -17.60 -37.35 -17.67
C ASN A 380 -18.20 -37.91 -18.98
N ILE A 381 -18.69 -37.06 -19.88
CA ILE A 381 -19.33 -37.50 -21.14
C ILE A 381 -18.30 -37.67 -22.26
N TYR A 382 -17.33 -36.77 -22.36
CA TYR A 382 -16.46 -36.64 -23.53
C TYR A 382 -14.99 -36.97 -23.27
N ASN A 383 -14.59 -37.19 -22.01
CA ASN A 383 -13.25 -37.59 -21.58
C ASN A 383 -12.18 -36.69 -22.22
N ILE A 384 -12.09 -35.44 -21.74
CA ILE A 384 -11.36 -34.36 -22.41
C ILE A 384 -9.95 -34.84 -22.79
N PRO A 385 -9.51 -34.71 -24.06
CA PRO A 385 -8.21 -35.22 -24.49
C PRO A 385 -7.07 -34.64 -23.66
N THR A 386 -6.09 -35.47 -23.31
CA THR A 386 -4.91 -35.09 -22.49
C THR A 386 -4.15 -33.87 -23.04
N ASP A 387 -4.20 -33.65 -24.35
CA ASP A 387 -3.57 -32.51 -25.01
C ASP A 387 -4.26 -31.16 -24.70
N VAL A 388 -5.59 -31.17 -24.46
CA VAL A 388 -6.37 -30.00 -24.06
C VAL A 388 -6.06 -29.64 -22.61
N ASP A 389 -5.98 -30.64 -21.73
CA ASP A 389 -5.57 -30.48 -20.34
C ASP A 389 -4.14 -29.92 -20.24
N ALA A 390 -3.21 -30.40 -21.07
CA ALA A 390 -1.84 -29.87 -21.13
C ALA A 390 -1.81 -28.40 -21.60
N LYS A 391 -2.63 -28.04 -22.61
CA LYS A 391 -2.74 -26.68 -23.12
C LYS A 391 -3.32 -25.71 -22.09
N TRP A 392 -4.34 -26.13 -21.34
CA TRP A 392 -4.92 -25.34 -20.26
C TRP A 392 -3.96 -25.26 -19.05
N GLY A 393 -3.28 -26.35 -18.73
CA GLY A 393 -2.29 -26.43 -17.65
C GLY A 393 -1.16 -25.40 -17.81
N TYR A 394 -0.69 -25.18 -19.04
CA TYR A 394 0.30 -24.14 -19.33
C TYR A 394 -0.13 -22.73 -18.89
N ALA A 395 -1.42 -22.39 -19.01
CA ALA A 395 -1.95 -21.10 -18.57
C ALA A 395 -1.99 -20.94 -17.03
N LEU A 396 -2.02 -22.05 -16.28
CA LEU A 396 -1.85 -22.02 -14.83
C LEU A 396 -0.37 -21.85 -14.47
N THR A 397 0.54 -22.56 -15.15
CA THR A 397 1.99 -22.39 -14.97
C THR A 397 2.42 -20.94 -15.22
N LEU A 398 1.91 -20.30 -16.27
CA LEU A 398 2.12 -18.87 -16.55
C LEU A 398 1.67 -17.93 -15.42
N ALA A 399 0.68 -18.33 -14.62
CA ALA A 399 0.16 -17.56 -13.50
C ALA A 399 0.90 -17.84 -12.17
N CYS A 400 1.34 -19.09 -11.98
CA CYS A 400 2.01 -19.56 -10.77
C CYS A 400 3.50 -19.20 -10.73
N ASP A 401 4.20 -19.31 -11.87
CA ASP A 401 5.55 -18.81 -11.97
C ASP A 401 5.52 -17.27 -12.01
N ASP A 402 6.47 -16.62 -11.34
CA ASP A 402 6.83 -15.21 -11.61
C ASP A 402 7.46 -15.14 -13.01
N TYR A 403 6.64 -15.46 -14.03
CA TYR A 403 7.01 -15.61 -15.44
C TYR A 403 7.23 -14.22 -16.04
N ALA A 404 8.29 -13.58 -15.59
CA ALA A 404 8.91 -12.47 -16.28
C ALA A 404 9.54 -13.06 -17.56
N LYS A 405 8.77 -13.19 -18.65
CA LYS A 405 9.38 -13.32 -20.00
C LYS A 405 10.30 -12.12 -20.15
N GLU A 406 11.61 -12.39 -20.15
CA GLU A 406 12.70 -11.41 -20.00
C GLU A 406 12.47 -10.21 -20.94
N ILE A 407 11.99 -9.10 -20.38
CA ILE A 407 12.23 -7.78 -20.97
C ILE A 407 13.48 -7.30 -20.28
N GLU A 408 14.63 -7.38 -20.93
CA GLU A 408 15.85 -6.82 -20.37
C GLU A 408 15.75 -5.30 -20.32
N LEU A 409 16.29 -4.70 -19.25
CA LEU A 409 16.36 -3.24 -19.14
C LEU A 409 17.27 -2.69 -20.25
N LEU A 410 16.87 -1.59 -20.89
CA LEU A 410 17.69 -0.93 -21.92
C LEU A 410 19.10 -0.62 -21.38
N PRO A 411 20.16 -1.14 -22.02
CA PRO A 411 21.52 -1.02 -21.49
C PRO A 411 22.06 0.40 -21.66
N ASN A 412 23.05 0.76 -20.84
CA ASN A 412 23.85 1.99 -20.96
C ASN A 412 23.08 3.32 -20.81
N LEU A 413 21.88 3.30 -20.25
CA LEU A 413 21.14 4.52 -19.93
C LEU A 413 21.57 5.12 -18.59
N ARG A 414 21.81 6.44 -18.58
CA ARG A 414 22.13 7.18 -17.34
C ARG A 414 20.85 7.44 -16.54
N PRO A 415 20.77 7.10 -15.24
CA PRO A 415 19.61 7.41 -14.42
C PRO A 415 19.41 8.93 -14.26
N LEU A 416 18.16 9.35 -14.00
CA LEU A 416 17.83 10.74 -13.69
C LEU A 416 18.71 11.29 -12.55
N ARG A 417 19.11 12.56 -12.66
CA ARG A 417 19.97 13.23 -11.67
C ARG A 417 19.21 13.39 -10.34
N ASN A 418 19.96 13.39 -9.23
CA ASN A 418 19.51 13.76 -7.86
C ASN A 418 18.53 12.83 -7.12
N GLY A 419 18.27 11.63 -7.61
CA GLY A 419 17.21 10.76 -7.09
C GLY A 419 17.38 10.15 -5.69
N ASP A 420 18.12 10.76 -4.73
CA ASP A 420 18.09 10.35 -3.31
C ASP A 420 18.92 11.19 -2.31
N SER A 421 19.81 12.06 -2.78
CA SER A 421 20.91 12.61 -1.95
C SER A 421 20.86 14.11 -1.69
N VAL A 422 20.10 14.86 -2.47
CA VAL A 422 19.99 16.32 -2.31
C VAL A 422 18.78 16.62 -1.45
N ILE A 423 19.01 16.64 -0.13
CA ILE A 423 18.05 17.17 0.82
C ILE A 423 18.20 18.69 0.76
N SER A 424 17.15 19.40 0.33
CA SER A 424 17.18 20.87 0.40
C SER A 424 17.31 21.33 1.87
N PRO A 425 17.79 22.56 2.15
CA PRO A 425 17.85 23.12 3.50
C PRO A 425 16.43 23.21 4.10
N GLY A 426 15.95 22.11 4.71
CA GLY A 426 14.55 21.94 5.11
C GLY A 426 14.06 20.50 5.16
N GLY A 427 14.79 19.54 4.56
CA GLY A 427 14.41 18.12 4.63
C GLY A 427 13.58 17.61 3.45
N PHE A 428 13.38 18.41 2.41
CA PHE A 428 12.60 18.03 1.22
C PHE A 428 13.45 17.20 0.26
N CYS A 429 12.82 16.22 -0.39
CA CYS A 429 13.43 15.36 -1.38
C CYS A 429 12.56 15.41 -2.65
N TYR A 430 13.12 15.90 -3.75
CA TYR A 430 12.41 15.94 -5.02
C TYR A 430 12.33 14.55 -5.64
N MET A 431 11.11 14.07 -5.86
CA MET A 431 10.85 12.72 -6.36
C MET A 431 10.41 12.67 -7.82
N GLY A 432 10.11 13.81 -8.45
CA GLY A 432 9.67 13.89 -9.84
C GLY A 432 10.77 13.96 -10.90
N GLY A 433 10.36 14.01 -12.17
CA GLY A 433 11.24 13.93 -13.35
C GLY A 433 11.38 15.23 -14.15
N VAL A 434 10.82 16.36 -13.69
CA VAL A 434 10.96 17.67 -14.35
C VAL A 434 12.43 18.06 -14.43
N ASN A 435 12.80 18.63 -15.59
CA ASN A 435 14.16 19.03 -15.94
C ASN A 435 15.20 17.94 -15.62
N ASN A 436 14.93 16.71 -16.07
CA ASN A 436 15.81 15.56 -15.90
C ASN A 436 16.14 15.21 -14.43
N GLY A 437 15.23 15.56 -13.51
CA GLY A 437 15.37 15.37 -12.07
C GLY A 437 15.92 16.58 -11.31
N ASP A 438 16.10 17.74 -11.98
CA ASP A 438 16.58 18.97 -11.34
C ASP A 438 15.43 19.85 -10.78
N GLY A 439 14.17 19.52 -11.07
CA GLY A 439 13.01 20.25 -10.56
C GLY A 439 12.61 21.46 -11.42
N LEU A 440 11.87 22.40 -10.85
CA LEU A 440 11.35 23.56 -11.58
C LEU A 440 12.47 24.48 -12.10
N ASP A 441 12.35 24.97 -13.33
CA ASP A 441 13.20 26.03 -13.87
C ASP A 441 12.67 27.43 -13.55
N ALA A 442 13.45 28.46 -13.87
CA ALA A 442 13.11 29.86 -13.60
C ALA A 442 11.82 30.32 -14.29
N GLN A 443 11.51 29.78 -15.47
CA GLN A 443 10.30 30.12 -16.20
C GLN A 443 9.07 29.49 -15.53
N GLN A 444 9.18 28.25 -15.09
CA GLN A 444 8.12 27.53 -14.38
C GLN A 444 7.86 28.13 -12.98
N CYS A 445 8.91 28.56 -12.27
CA CYS A 445 8.74 29.29 -11.01
C CYS A 445 8.01 30.63 -11.24
N ALA A 446 8.43 31.42 -12.24
CA ALA A 446 7.78 32.68 -12.55
C ALA A 446 6.29 32.50 -12.92
N HIS A 447 5.95 31.43 -13.63
CA HIS A 447 4.57 31.12 -13.97
C HIS A 447 3.74 30.75 -12.73
N LEU A 448 4.28 29.96 -11.81
CA LEU A 448 3.63 29.66 -10.52
C LEU A 448 3.39 30.93 -9.70
N ASP A 449 4.38 31.83 -9.63
CA ASP A 449 4.26 33.09 -8.91
C ASP A 449 3.14 33.96 -9.51
N GLU A 450 3.01 34.01 -10.85
CA GLU A 450 1.92 34.71 -11.53
C GLU A 450 0.55 34.11 -11.20
N MET A 451 0.43 32.79 -11.15
CA MET A 451 -0.83 32.10 -10.81
C MET A 451 -1.29 32.40 -9.37
N LEU A 452 -0.34 32.46 -8.43
CA LEU A 452 -0.64 32.79 -7.03
C LEU A 452 -1.03 34.26 -6.88
N ASN A 453 -0.35 35.16 -7.60
CA ASN A 453 -0.64 36.59 -7.57
C ASN A 453 -2.01 36.96 -8.19
N ASN A 454 -2.49 36.18 -9.16
CA ASN A 454 -3.82 36.38 -9.76
C ASN A 454 -4.99 35.94 -8.84
N ASN A 455 -4.70 35.13 -7.81
CA ASN A 455 -5.68 34.65 -6.83
C ASN A 455 -5.67 35.44 -5.50
N GLU A 456 -4.76 36.40 -5.33
CA GLU A 456 -4.86 37.38 -4.25
C GLU A 456 -5.87 38.47 -4.65
N PRO A 457 -6.98 38.67 -3.90
CA PRO A 457 -7.84 39.81 -4.17
C PRO A 457 -7.01 41.08 -4.00
N GLN A 458 -6.99 41.93 -5.03
CA GLN A 458 -6.46 43.28 -4.89
C GLN A 458 -7.32 43.99 -3.84
N ILE A 459 -6.77 44.11 -2.63
CA ILE A 459 -7.33 45.00 -1.62
C ILE A 459 -7.00 46.41 -2.11
N GLU A 460 -7.87 46.97 -2.94
CA GLU A 460 -7.92 48.40 -3.15
C GLU A 460 -8.24 49.03 -1.79
N ASN A 461 -7.28 49.82 -1.29
CA ASN A 461 -7.53 50.70 -0.16
C ASN A 461 -8.56 51.75 -0.60
N ASP A 462 -9.83 51.52 -0.29
CA ASP A 462 -10.84 52.57 -0.26
C ASP A 462 -11.59 52.50 1.06
N ASP A 463 -11.62 53.66 1.73
CA ASP A 463 -12.20 53.92 3.04
C ASP A 463 -13.72 53.65 3.07
N ASP A 464 -14.19 52.56 3.71
CA ASP A 464 -15.44 52.52 4.52
C ASP A 464 -15.59 51.18 5.30
N PRO A 465 -16.47 51.08 6.34
CA PRO A 465 -16.13 50.47 7.61
C PRO A 465 -16.26 48.94 7.65
N GLN A 466 -15.39 48.35 8.45
CA GLN A 466 -15.29 46.93 8.78
C GLN A 466 -16.66 46.28 9.09
N ILE A 467 -17.17 45.46 8.17
CA ILE A 467 -18.13 44.40 8.50
C ILE A 467 -17.32 43.24 9.05
N PHE A 468 -17.15 43.20 10.37
CA PHE A 468 -16.75 41.98 11.04
C PHE A 468 -17.90 40.97 10.93
N ALA A 469 -17.72 39.93 10.11
CA ALA A 469 -18.47 38.69 10.29
C ALA A 469 -17.96 38.02 11.57
N CYS A 470 -18.56 38.35 12.72
CA CYS A 470 -18.45 37.56 13.92
C CYS A 470 -19.18 36.24 13.69
N PHE A 471 -18.44 35.14 13.53
CA PHE A 471 -19.00 33.80 13.75
C PHE A 471 -19.15 33.61 15.26
N SER A 472 -20.40 33.60 15.73
CA SER A 472 -20.73 33.26 17.11
C SER A 472 -20.59 31.74 17.32
N ASP A 473 -19.75 31.34 18.28
CA ASP A 473 -19.66 29.97 18.81
C ASP A 473 -20.89 29.63 19.69
N GLU A 474 -22.10 29.78 19.15
CA GLU A 474 -23.31 29.28 19.81
C GLU A 474 -23.61 27.86 19.31
N GLU A 475 -23.37 26.88 20.19
CA GLU A 475 -23.85 25.50 20.05
C GLU A 475 -25.36 25.52 19.80
N PHE A 476 -25.76 25.18 18.58
CA PHE A 476 -27.15 24.89 18.26
C PHE A 476 -27.55 23.59 18.97
N THR A 477 -28.17 23.74 20.14
CA THR A 477 -28.88 22.68 20.86
C THR A 477 -30.34 22.67 20.38
N GLY A 478 -30.55 22.05 19.22
CA GLY A 478 -31.89 21.67 18.74
C GLY A 478 -32.23 20.22 19.14
N PRO A 479 -33.51 19.86 19.30
CA PRO A 479 -33.91 18.63 19.95
C PRO A 479 -33.65 17.40 19.09
N ASP A 480 -33.25 16.31 19.76
CA ASP A 480 -33.15 14.96 19.21
C ASP A 480 -34.45 14.54 18.51
N GLU A 481 -34.48 14.60 17.18
CA GLU A 481 -35.41 13.81 16.38
C GLU A 481 -34.68 12.58 15.83
N VAL A 482 -35.15 11.45 16.34
CA VAL A 482 -34.81 10.09 15.96
C VAL A 482 -35.30 9.86 14.54
N ASP A 483 -34.39 9.59 13.61
CA ASP A 483 -34.74 8.93 12.36
C ASP A 483 -34.01 7.60 12.25
N GLU A 484 -34.80 6.54 12.39
CA GLU A 484 -34.52 5.21 11.88
C GLU A 484 -34.20 5.30 10.38
N TRP A 485 -33.09 4.71 9.93
CA TRP A 485 -32.95 3.82 8.75
C TRP A 485 -31.48 3.36 8.64
#